data_AF-A0A2E4YBD3-F1
#
_entry.id   AF-A0A2E4YBD3-F1
#
_cell.length_a   1.000
_cell.length_b   1.000
_cell.length_c   1.000
_cell.angle_alpha   90.00
_cell.angle_beta   90.00
_cell.angle_gamma   90.00
#
_symmetry.space_group_name_H-M   'P 1'
#
loop_
_entity.id
_entity.type
_entity.pdbx_description
1 polymer ?
#
loop_
_entity_poly.entity_id
_entity_poly.type
_entity_poly.pdbx_seq_one_letter_code
_entity_poly.pdbx_strand_id
1 'polypeptide(L)'
;MLQSLIGPATDLIGKFVEDKDQKNKLAHEIATMAERHAQELAKGQLAINAEEAKSRNLFVAGWRPSVGWCCSLALFAHFLVFPTMDVVTAYMGVEAVAYPSFDMDSLMTVLLGMLGLGGMRSFEKAKGLTK
;
A
#
# COMPACT_ATOMS: atom_id res chain seq x y z
N MET A 1 -13.36 5.48 3.81
CA MET A 1 -14.55 5.94 3.06
C MET A 1 -15.82 5.23 3.53
N LEU A 2 -15.94 3.90 3.45
CA LEU A 2 -17.12 3.19 3.98
C LEU A 2 -17.19 3.23 5.52
N GLN A 3 -16.10 2.93 6.24
CA GLN A 3 -16.06 3.02 7.72
C GLN A 3 -16.38 4.41 8.28
N SER A 4 -15.99 5.48 7.57
CA SER A 4 -16.31 6.87 7.96
C SER A 4 -17.78 7.23 7.75
N LEU A 5 -18.53 6.44 6.97
CA LEU A 5 -19.97 6.59 6.76
C LEU A 5 -20.79 5.73 7.74
N ILE A 6 -20.18 4.72 8.39
CA ILE A 6 -20.85 3.86 9.37
C ILE A 6 -21.30 4.66 10.60
N GLY A 7 -20.45 5.55 11.13
CA GLY A 7 -20.80 6.40 12.28
C GLY A 7 -22.02 7.29 12.02
N PRO A 8 -22.00 8.15 10.98
CA PRO A 8 -23.15 8.98 10.61
C PRO A 8 -24.41 8.18 10.25
N ALA A 9 -24.26 7.02 9.60
CA ALA A 9 -25.39 6.14 9.29
C ALA A 9 -26.01 5.53 10.56
N THR A 10 -25.19 5.17 11.55
CA THR A 10 -25.65 4.62 12.84
C THR A 10 -26.33 5.70 13.69
N ASP A 11 -25.89 6.96 13.61
CA ASP A 11 -26.55 8.11 14.26
C ASP A 11 -27.89 8.45 13.61
N LEU A 12 -27.99 8.34 12.28
CA LEU A 12 -29.26 8.47 11.56
C LEU A 12 -30.24 7.35 11.92
N ILE A 13 -29.78 6.10 12.03
CA ILE A 13 -30.59 4.97 12.51
C ILE A 13 -31.05 5.22 13.95
N GLY A 14 -30.18 5.74 14.82
CA GLY A 14 -30.52 6.07 16.21
C GLY A 14 -31.58 7.16 16.39
N LYS A 15 -31.87 7.97 15.36
CA LYS A 15 -32.99 8.93 15.38
C LYS A 15 -34.34 8.32 15.02
N PHE A 16 -34.36 7.17 14.35
CA PHE A 16 -35.58 6.51 13.85
C PHE A 16 -35.88 5.16 14.51
N VAL A 17 -34.91 4.57 15.24
CA VAL A 17 -35.05 3.30 15.96
C VAL A 17 -34.67 3.52 17.43
N GLU A 18 -35.66 3.52 18.31
CA GLU A 18 -35.52 3.80 19.74
C GLU A 18 -35.00 2.57 20.54
N ASP A 19 -35.10 1.37 19.98
CA ASP A 19 -34.68 0.10 20.59
C ASP A 19 -33.16 -0.13 20.46
N LYS A 20 -32.47 -0.17 21.61
CA LYS A 20 -31.01 -0.33 21.71
C LYS A 20 -30.50 -1.66 21.16
N ASP A 21 -31.28 -2.74 21.25
CA ASP A 21 -30.85 -4.06 20.78
C ASP A 21 -30.96 -4.16 19.25
N GLN A 22 -31.96 -3.54 18.65
CA GLN A 22 -32.06 -3.44 17.19
C GLN A 22 -30.96 -2.55 16.60
N LYS A 23 -30.63 -1.44 17.27
CA LYS A 23 -29.52 -0.57 16.88
C LYS A 23 -28.18 -1.31 16.86
N ASN A 24 -27.87 -2.07 17.92
CA ASN A 24 -26.63 -2.82 18.01
C ASN A 24 -26.53 -3.93 16.96
N LYS A 25 -27.65 -4.61 16.66
CA LYS A 25 -27.72 -5.60 15.56
C LYS A 25 -27.47 -4.95 14.20
N LEU A 26 -28.14 -3.85 13.89
CA LEU A 26 -27.94 -3.13 12.63
C LEU A 26 -26.51 -2.57 12.49
N ALA A 27 -25.94 -2.01 13.55
CA ALA A 27 -24.56 -1.54 13.54
C ALA A 27 -23.58 -2.70 13.29
N HIS A 28 -23.80 -3.85 13.92
CA HIS A 28 -23.00 -5.05 13.68
C HIS A 28 -23.16 -5.58 12.25
N GLU A 29 -24.39 -5.64 11.73
CA GLU A 29 -24.66 -6.07 10.35
C GLU A 29 -24.01 -5.14 9.33
N ILE A 30 -24.07 -3.83 9.54
CA ILE A 30 -23.41 -2.83 8.68
C ILE A 30 -21.88 -3.01 8.74
N ALA A 31 -21.30 -3.20 9.93
CA ALA A 31 -19.87 -3.46 10.07
C ALA A 31 -19.47 -4.77 9.37
N THR A 32 -20.24 -5.83 9.56
CA THR A 32 -20.01 -7.13 8.92
C THR A 32 -20.12 -7.05 7.39
N MET A 33 -21.14 -6.33 6.88
CA MET A 33 -21.28 -6.10 5.44
C MET A 33 -20.10 -5.29 4.90
N ALA A 34 -19.67 -4.23 5.61
CA ALA A 34 -18.52 -3.44 5.19
C ALA A 34 -17.23 -4.28 5.11
N GLU A 35 -16.99 -5.17 6.09
CA GLU A 35 -15.86 -6.10 6.06
C GLU A 35 -15.97 -7.11 4.91
N ARG A 36 -17.16 -7.69 4.68
CA ARG A 36 -17.39 -8.62 3.56
C ARG A 36 -17.14 -7.95 2.22
N HIS A 37 -17.65 -6.73 2.03
CA HIS A 37 -17.41 -5.96 0.80
C HIS A 37 -15.93 -5.64 0.60
N ALA A 38 -15.22 -5.24 1.66
CA ALA A 38 -13.77 -4.99 1.58
C ALA A 38 -13.01 -6.27 1.20
N GLN A 39 -13.39 -7.40 1.78
CA GLN A 39 -12.78 -8.70 1.48
C GLN A 39 -13.10 -9.17 0.05
N GLU A 40 -14.31 -8.92 -0.46
CA GLU A 40 -14.70 -9.23 -1.83
C GLU A 40 -13.94 -8.36 -2.85
N LEU A 41 -13.78 -7.07 -2.59
CA LEU A 41 -12.96 -6.19 -3.42
C LEU A 41 -11.50 -6.67 -3.47
N ALA A 42 -10.93 -7.02 -2.31
CA ALA A 42 -9.58 -7.57 -2.23
C ALA A 42 -9.45 -8.89 -3.01
N LYS A 43 -10.43 -9.79 -2.91
CA LYS A 43 -10.48 -11.03 -3.71
C LYS A 43 -10.58 -10.75 -5.20
N GLY A 44 -11.39 -9.77 -5.60
CA GLY A 44 -11.50 -9.33 -6.99
C GLY A 44 -10.18 -8.84 -7.55
N GLN A 45 -9.45 -8.02 -6.79
CA GLN A 45 -8.12 -7.56 -7.20
C GLN A 45 -7.14 -8.74 -7.33
N LEU A 46 -7.12 -9.68 -6.38
CA LEU A 46 -6.27 -10.87 -6.46
C LEU A 46 -6.57 -11.74 -7.68
N ALA A 47 -7.85 -11.89 -8.05
CA ALA A 47 -8.26 -12.62 -9.24
C ALA A 47 -7.77 -11.96 -10.53
N ILE A 48 -7.92 -10.63 -10.64
CA ILE A 48 -7.38 -9.85 -11.77
C ILE A 48 -5.86 -10.04 -11.85
N ASN A 49 -5.16 -9.93 -10.72
CA ASN A 49 -3.71 -10.07 -10.68
C ASN A 49 -3.25 -11.45 -11.14
N ALA A 50 -3.96 -12.51 -10.73
CA ALA A 50 -3.66 -13.87 -11.14
C ALA A 50 -3.91 -14.08 -12.64
N GLU A 51 -4.95 -13.46 -13.19
CA GLU A 51 -5.26 -13.55 -14.62
C GLU A 51 -4.27 -12.75 -15.48
N GLU A 52 -3.91 -11.54 -15.05
CA GLU A 52 -2.85 -10.74 -15.67
C GLU A 52 -1.52 -11.51 -15.70
N ALA A 53 -1.17 -12.17 -14.58
CA ALA A 53 0.04 -13.00 -14.50
C ALA A 53 0.02 -14.23 -15.41
N LYS A 54 -1.15 -14.76 -15.76
CA LYS A 54 -1.31 -15.87 -16.72
C LYS A 54 -1.30 -15.41 -18.19
N SER A 55 -1.39 -14.11 -18.43
CA SER A 55 -1.41 -13.57 -19.79
C SER A 55 -0.14 -13.96 -20.55
N ARG A 56 -0.31 -14.39 -21.80
CA ARG A 56 0.83 -14.66 -22.72
C ARG A 56 1.56 -13.38 -23.12
N ASN A 57 0.95 -12.21 -22.94
CA ASN A 57 1.57 -10.93 -23.24
C ASN A 57 2.49 -10.52 -22.08
N LEU A 58 3.80 -10.48 -22.34
CA LEU A 58 4.83 -10.08 -21.38
C LEU A 58 4.59 -8.67 -20.80
N PHE A 59 3.98 -7.75 -21.55
CA PHE A 59 3.64 -6.43 -21.02
C PHE A 59 2.51 -6.49 -19.98
N VAL A 60 1.58 -7.45 -20.10
CA VAL A 60 0.46 -7.61 -19.17
C VAL A 60 0.87 -8.43 -17.95
N ALA A 61 1.60 -9.53 -18.15
CA ALA A 61 2.06 -10.37 -17.04
C ALA A 61 3.25 -9.76 -16.29
N GLY A 62 4.09 -8.99 -17.00
CA GLY A 62 5.38 -8.54 -16.51
C GLY A 62 5.39 -7.18 -15.84
N TRP A 63 4.35 -6.34 -15.97
CA TRP A 63 4.42 -4.96 -15.46
C TRP A 63 4.55 -4.90 -13.93
N ARG A 64 3.85 -5.75 -13.17
CA ARG A 64 3.99 -5.82 -11.71
C ARG A 64 5.38 -6.32 -11.32
N PRO A 65 5.87 -7.48 -11.84
CA PRO A 65 7.24 -7.91 -11.63
C PRO A 65 8.26 -6.83 -11.98
N SER A 66 8.13 -6.15 -13.12
CA SER A 66 9.13 -5.16 -13.56
C SER A 66 9.26 -4.01 -12.58
N VAL A 67 8.14 -3.45 -12.08
CA VAL A 67 8.19 -2.40 -11.07
C VAL A 67 8.80 -2.93 -9.76
N GLY A 68 8.45 -4.16 -9.37
CA GLY A 68 9.06 -4.85 -8.23
C GLY A 68 10.58 -4.98 -8.35
N TRP A 69 11.08 -5.45 -9.50
CA TRP A 69 12.50 -5.58 -9.78
C TRP A 69 13.21 -4.23 -9.78
N CYS A 70 12.61 -3.18 -10.37
CA CYS A 70 13.16 -1.83 -10.29
C CYS A 70 13.30 -1.36 -8.83
N CYS A 71 12.29 -1.59 -7.99
CA CYS A 71 12.37 -1.25 -6.57
C CYS A 71 13.45 -2.06 -5.84
N SER A 72 13.54 -3.36 -6.08
CA SER A 72 14.57 -4.22 -5.48
C SER A 72 15.98 -3.82 -5.92
N LEU A 73 16.20 -3.53 -7.20
CA LEU A 73 17.50 -3.08 -7.72
C LEU A 73 17.89 -1.71 -7.17
N ALA A 74 16.93 -0.79 -7.03
CA ALA A 74 17.15 0.52 -6.42
C ALA A 74 17.62 0.39 -4.96
N LEU A 75 16.94 -0.44 -4.16
CA LEU A 75 17.33 -0.73 -2.77
C LEU A 75 18.69 -1.44 -2.69
N PHE A 76 18.93 -2.42 -3.57
CA PHE A 76 20.21 -3.12 -3.65
C PHE A 76 21.36 -2.18 -3.98
N ALA A 77 21.17 -1.28 -4.95
CA ALA A 77 22.17 -0.28 -5.31
C ALA A 77 22.47 0.65 -4.12
N HIS A 78 21.41 1.16 -3.47
CA HIS A 78 21.55 2.12 -2.38
C HIS A 78 22.21 1.52 -1.13
N PHE A 79 21.84 0.30 -0.73
CA PHE A 79 22.29 -0.28 0.53
C PHE A 79 23.52 -1.19 0.40
N LEU A 80 23.74 -1.82 -0.75
CA LEU A 80 24.91 -2.68 -0.96
C LEU A 80 25.92 -2.06 -1.90
N VAL A 81 25.50 -1.62 -3.09
CA VAL A 81 26.46 -1.19 -4.12
C VAL A 81 27.18 0.09 -3.71
N PHE A 82 26.47 1.17 -3.40
CA PHE A 82 27.12 2.45 -3.07
C PHE A 82 28.07 2.34 -1.86
N PRO A 83 27.67 1.76 -0.71
CA PRO A 83 28.58 1.65 0.43
C PRO A 83 29.78 0.74 0.15
N THR A 84 29.59 -0.34 -0.63
CA THR A 84 30.70 -1.22 -1.01
C THR A 84 31.66 -0.49 -1.96
N MET A 85 31.15 0.29 -2.91
CA MET A 85 31.97 1.08 -3.83
C MET A 85 32.75 2.14 -3.07
N ASP A 86 32.16 2.81 -2.08
CA ASP A 86 32.85 3.80 -1.25
C ASP A 86 34.04 3.19 -0.49
N VAL A 87 33.87 2.00 0.07
CA VAL A 87 34.95 1.25 0.73
C VAL A 87 36.04 0.88 -0.27
N VAL A 88 35.67 0.43 -1.47
CA VAL A 88 36.62 0.04 -2.52
C VAL A 88 37.39 1.25 -3.05
N THR A 89 36.73 2.38 -3.32
CA THR A 89 37.40 3.61 -3.79
C THR A 89 38.33 4.18 -2.72
N ALA A 90 37.93 4.13 -1.44
CA ALA A 90 38.78 4.52 -0.33
C ALA A 90 40.03 3.63 -0.22
N TYR A 91 39.88 2.31 -0.40
CA TYR A 91 41.02 1.38 -0.40
C TYR A 91 41.96 1.59 -1.58
N MET A 92 41.42 1.89 -2.77
CA MET A 92 42.21 2.14 -3.98
C MET A 92 42.79 3.56 -4.06
N GLY A 93 42.47 4.45 -3.11
CA GLY A 93 42.93 5.84 -3.10
C GLY A 93 42.35 6.70 -4.24
N VAL A 94 41.21 6.28 -4.79
CA VAL A 94 40.50 6.99 -5.86
C VAL A 94 39.52 7.98 -5.22
N GLU A 95 39.36 9.17 -5.80
CA GLU A 95 38.38 10.14 -5.32
C GLU A 95 36.97 9.55 -5.30
N ALA A 96 36.23 9.86 -4.23
CA ALA A 96 34.86 9.40 -4.07
C ALA A 96 33.98 10.00 -5.18
N VAL A 97 33.27 9.13 -5.90
CA VAL A 97 32.31 9.54 -6.93
C VAL A 97 31.01 9.94 -6.23
N ALA A 98 30.55 11.16 -6.46
CA ALA A 98 29.25 11.60 -5.95
C ALA A 98 28.12 10.87 -6.68
N TYR A 99 27.29 10.13 -5.95
CA TYR A 99 26.09 9.51 -6.51
C TYR A 99 24.92 10.52 -6.53
N PRO A 100 23.99 10.42 -7.50
CA PRO A 100 22.76 11.18 -7.48
C PRO A 100 21.98 10.99 -6.18
N SER A 101 21.27 12.03 -5.74
CA SER A 101 20.41 11.94 -4.56
C SER A 101 19.33 10.87 -4.75
N PHE A 102 19.21 9.94 -3.79
CA PHE A 102 18.23 8.89 -3.82
C PHE A 102 16.91 9.33 -3.15
N ASP A 103 15.83 9.39 -3.92
CA ASP A 103 14.50 9.72 -3.39
C ASP A 103 13.82 8.46 -2.82
N MET A 104 14.11 8.19 -1.55
CA MET A 104 13.55 7.07 -0.80
C MET A 104 12.03 7.19 -0.61
N ASP A 105 11.50 8.41 -0.52
CA ASP A 105 10.06 8.63 -0.27
C ASP A 105 9.20 8.19 -1.45
N SER A 106 9.62 8.55 -2.66
CA SER A 106 8.97 8.10 -3.89
C SER A 106 9.04 6.59 -4.03
N LEU A 107 10.20 5.99 -3.75
CA LEU A 107 10.39 4.54 -3.82
C LEU A 107 9.48 3.80 -2.84
N MET A 108 9.45 4.23 -1.58
CA MET A 108 8.61 3.62 -0.55
C MET A 108 7.13 3.79 -0.88
N THR A 109 6.73 4.90 -1.48
CA THR A 109 5.36 5.12 -1.96
C THR A 109 4.97 4.09 -3.02
N VAL A 110 5.83 3.83 -4.01
CA VAL A 110 5.59 2.83 -5.05
C VAL A 110 5.59 1.42 -4.47
N LEU A 111 6.56 1.07 -3.60
CA LEU A 111 6.68 -0.25 -2.98
C LEU A 111 5.46 -0.57 -2.09
N LEU A 112 5.06 0.37 -1.22
CA LEU A 112 3.86 0.21 -0.38
C LEU A 112 2.59 0.16 -1.21
N GLY A 113 2.52 0.92 -2.31
CA GLY A 113 1.41 0.85 -3.27
C GLY A 113 1.27 -0.55 -3.86
N MET A 114 2.37 -1.17 -4.29
CA MET A 114 2.36 -2.53 -4.85
C MET A 114 2.03 -3.62 -3.81
N LEU A 115 2.44 -3.43 -2.55
CA LEU A 115 2.11 -4.35 -1.45
C LEU A 115 0.65 -4.22 -0.97
N GLY A 116 -0.14 -3.31 -1.55
CA GLY A 116 -1.50 -3.02 -1.08
C GLY A 116 -1.54 -2.25 0.25
N LEU A 117 -0.39 -1.74 0.68
CA LEU A 117 -0.17 -1.04 1.95
C LEU A 117 -0.25 0.49 1.80
N GLY A 118 -0.44 1.01 0.60
CA GLY A 118 -0.50 2.44 0.30
C GLY A 118 -1.59 3.20 1.09
N GLY A 119 -2.66 2.50 1.51
CA GLY A 119 -3.72 3.07 2.34
C GLY A 119 -3.28 3.45 3.76
N MET A 120 -2.22 2.82 4.30
CA MET A 120 -1.74 3.12 5.66
C MET A 120 -1.16 4.53 5.76
N ARG A 121 -0.41 5.01 4.75
CA ARG A 121 0.08 6.41 4.72
C ARG A 121 -1.07 7.42 4.64
N SER A 122 -2.09 7.15 3.82
CA SER A 122 -3.27 8.04 3.73
C SER A 122 -4.06 8.04 5.04
N PHE A 123 -4.14 6.90 5.73
CA PHE A 123 -4.81 6.77 7.02
C PHE A 123 -4.05 7.48 8.14
N GLU A 124 -2.73 7.34 8.20
CA GLU A 124 -1.87 8.07 9.13
C GLU A 124 -1.96 9.58 8.92
N LYS A 125 -1.96 10.03 7.66
CA LYS A 125 -2.14 11.44 7.29
C LYS A 125 -3.53 11.96 7.65
N ALA A 126 -4.59 11.17 7.42
CA ALA A 126 -5.95 11.52 7.83
C ALA A 126 -6.10 11.60 9.36
N LYS A 127 -5.28 10.86 10.12
CA LYS A 127 -5.20 10.94 11.58
C LYS A 127 -4.23 12.02 12.10
N GLY A 128 -3.56 12.77 11.21
CA GLY A 128 -2.59 13.79 11.60
C GLY A 128 -1.33 13.23 12.26
N LEU A 129 -1.04 11.93 12.09
CA LEU A 129 0.11 11.25 12.69
C LEU A 129 1.41 11.48 11.88
N THR A 130 1.28 11.92 10.63
CA THR A 130 2.38 12.33 9.75
C THR A 130 2.00 13.65 9.06
N LYS A 131 2.92 14.62 9.03
CA LYS A 131 2.77 15.88 8.28
C LYS A 131 2.90 15.64 6.78
#